data_AF-A0A285TU92-F1
#
_entry.id   AF-A0A285TU92-F1
#
_cell.length_a   1.000
_cell.length_b   1.000
_cell.length_c   1.000
_cell.angle_alpha   90.00
_cell.angle_beta   90.00
_cell.angle_gamma   90.00
#
_symmetry.space_group_name_H-M   'P 1'
#
loop_
_entity.id
_entity.type
_entity.pdbx_description
1 polymer ?
#
loop_
_entity_poly.entity_id
_entity_poly.type
_entity_poly.pdbx_seq_one_letter_code
_entity_poly.pdbx_strand_id
1 'polypeptide(L)'
;MSGYQIVDPYGRPVSSAELLREEAAPTLTGVRSIWGDPVASGLTPPGLARILRDAVEGEPGEYLALAEEMEERDLHYASVLGTRKRAVLAIEPVVNQPRNGNVDEKIIDSVRGLVEAPIFEDMLIDVLDGLGKGFSVVEILWEHGATWRPREYVWRDPRHFQFDRRTGRELRLREDGSAEGRELSSYSFIRHIPKLKSGLPIRGGLARLAAWAFLLKSYTLKDWAAFLEVFGMPLRVGRYSRSATTDEKRVLLRAVRDLAADAAAIIPSGMEIEFIEAKGGSGNAVFGAMAEYLDAQISKAVLGQTMTTDDGSSLAQAQVHENVRYDILRADGRQLSTTINRDLVHPYIAFNFGPQEHYPTVDFPVAEAEDIQTLSEALTKLVPLGLRVKSAEVREKIGLSEPGDDDDVLAAPAVAASATKPDVTAPPQDDKGTPAAARACPHCGGFHATARADEEPDELDALLGEALDQWGADLAPVLDQLQAEFAAASSYADLRTRLERLSGDLDVGPIARRLADLAMIARGLGDAG
;
A
#
# COMPACT_ATOMS: atom_id res chain seq x y z
N MET A 1 -25.41 -19.47 39.97
CA MET A 1 -26.06 -18.58 38.97
C MET A 1 -26.35 -19.42 37.75
N SER A 2 -27.55 -19.26 37.17
CA SER A 2 -28.18 -20.18 36.22
C SER A 2 -27.23 -20.65 35.12
N GLY A 3 -27.07 -21.97 34.98
CA GLY A 3 -26.31 -22.57 33.87
C GLY A 3 -27.07 -22.35 32.58
N TYR A 4 -26.80 -21.25 31.89
CA TYR A 4 -27.32 -21.01 30.56
C TYR A 4 -26.68 -22.03 29.61
N GLN A 5 -27.51 -22.82 28.94
CA GLN A 5 -27.06 -23.72 27.89
C GLN A 5 -26.62 -22.87 26.71
N ILE A 6 -25.33 -22.90 26.37
CA ILE A 6 -24.84 -22.25 25.16
C ILE A 6 -25.45 -22.97 23.96
N VAL A 7 -26.04 -22.21 23.04
CA VAL A 7 -26.64 -22.72 21.81
C VAL A 7 -26.06 -22.02 20.58
N ASP A 8 -25.91 -22.79 19.50
CA ASP A 8 -25.53 -22.28 18.18
C ASP A 8 -26.68 -21.43 17.57
N PRO A 9 -26.47 -20.76 16.42
CA PRO A 9 -27.52 -19.97 15.78
C PRO A 9 -28.74 -20.79 15.30
N TYR A 10 -28.62 -22.12 15.29
CA TYR A 10 -29.68 -23.08 14.95
C TYR A 10 -30.33 -23.71 16.19
N GLY A 11 -29.99 -23.23 17.39
CA GLY A 11 -30.53 -23.72 18.66
C GLY A 11 -29.93 -25.05 19.15
N ARG A 12 -28.83 -25.53 18.57
CA ARG A 12 -28.15 -26.75 19.00
C ARG A 12 -27.23 -26.46 20.18
N PRO A 13 -27.17 -27.32 21.21
CA PRO A 13 -26.29 -27.10 22.36
C PRO A 13 -24.81 -27.16 21.93
N VAL A 14 -24.03 -26.19 22.37
CA VAL A 14 -22.57 -26.14 22.21
C VAL A 14 -21.91 -26.53 23.53
N SER A 15 -20.93 -27.41 23.47
CA SER A 15 -20.21 -27.87 24.66
C SER A 15 -19.20 -26.82 25.14
N SER A 16 -19.38 -26.30 26.35
CA SER A 16 -18.41 -25.39 26.97
C SER A 16 -17.02 -26.04 27.12
N ALA A 17 -16.94 -27.37 27.24
CA ALA A 17 -15.68 -28.08 27.33
C ALA A 17 -14.95 -28.21 25.98
N GLU A 18 -15.64 -28.02 24.86
CA GLU A 18 -15.04 -27.94 23.52
C GLU A 18 -14.45 -26.54 23.30
N LEU A 19 -15.18 -25.48 23.67
CA LEU A 19 -14.72 -24.09 23.53
C LEU A 19 -13.43 -23.77 24.32
N LEU A 20 -13.17 -24.51 25.40
CA LEU A 20 -11.97 -24.37 26.24
C LEU A 20 -10.77 -25.18 25.72
N ARG A 21 -10.94 -25.97 24.65
CA ARG A 21 -9.88 -26.83 24.10
C ARG A 21 -9.42 -26.32 22.74
N GLU A 22 -8.15 -26.54 22.49
CA GLU A 22 -7.54 -26.37 21.18
C GLU A 22 -7.89 -27.56 20.28
N GLU A 23 -8.48 -27.30 19.11
CA GLU A 23 -8.96 -28.28 18.15
C GLU A 23 -8.06 -28.41 16.91
N ALA A 24 -7.58 -27.28 16.38
CA ALA A 24 -6.82 -27.24 15.14
C ALA A 24 -5.29 -27.18 15.35
N ALA A 25 -4.82 -27.63 16.52
CA ALA A 25 -3.41 -27.72 16.87
C ALA A 25 -2.58 -28.43 15.78
N PRO A 26 -1.34 -27.96 15.50
CA PRO A 26 -0.44 -28.64 14.58
C PRO A 26 -0.03 -30.01 15.12
N THR A 27 0.22 -30.94 14.21
CA THR A 27 0.72 -32.29 14.54
C THR A 27 2.15 -32.45 14.06
N LEU A 28 2.96 -33.28 14.73
CA LEU A 28 4.34 -33.56 14.28
C LEU A 28 4.37 -34.35 12.96
N THR A 29 3.31 -35.12 12.69
CA THR A 29 3.14 -35.95 11.49
C THR A 29 1.69 -35.88 11.02
N GLY A 30 1.40 -36.33 9.80
CA GLY A 30 0.04 -36.38 9.25
C GLY A 30 -0.37 -35.10 8.51
N VAL A 31 -1.67 -34.96 8.24
CA VAL A 31 -2.23 -33.90 7.38
C VAL A 31 -2.18 -32.48 7.94
N ARG A 32 -1.78 -32.32 9.22
CA ARG A 32 -1.63 -31.02 9.91
C ARG A 32 -0.19 -30.77 10.38
N SER A 33 0.78 -31.37 9.68
CA SER A 33 2.19 -31.05 9.86
C SER A 33 2.48 -29.65 9.32
N ILE A 34 3.17 -28.84 10.14
CA ILE A 34 3.70 -27.53 9.72
C ILE A 34 4.89 -27.68 8.75
N TRP A 35 5.54 -28.83 8.78
CA TRP A 35 6.65 -29.16 7.88
C TRP A 35 6.08 -29.72 6.58
N GLY A 36 6.40 -29.07 5.47
CA GLY A 36 6.03 -29.49 4.12
C GLY A 36 7.15 -29.21 3.13
N ASP A 37 7.12 -29.90 1.99
CA ASP A 37 8.10 -29.70 0.93
C ASP A 37 7.82 -28.39 0.17
N PRO A 38 8.87 -27.61 -0.19
CA PRO A 38 8.70 -26.38 -0.96
C PRO A 38 8.17 -26.68 -2.36
N VAL A 39 7.11 -26.00 -2.75
CA VAL A 39 6.39 -26.17 -4.02
C VAL A 39 6.90 -25.22 -5.10
N ALA A 40 7.32 -24.00 -4.75
CA ALA A 40 7.76 -23.04 -5.75
C ALA A 40 9.16 -23.35 -6.30
N SER A 41 9.95 -24.16 -5.60
CA SER A 41 11.26 -24.63 -6.06
C SER A 41 11.12 -25.66 -7.20
N GLY A 42 11.45 -25.26 -8.42
CA GLY A 42 11.31 -26.14 -9.61
C GLY A 42 9.91 -26.11 -10.24
N LEU A 43 9.09 -25.11 -9.91
CA LEU A 43 7.77 -24.93 -10.51
C LEU A 43 7.87 -24.80 -12.05
N THR A 44 6.99 -25.50 -12.76
CA THR A 44 6.87 -25.49 -14.22
C THR A 44 5.46 -25.16 -14.68
N PRO A 45 5.24 -24.71 -15.93
CA PRO A 45 3.88 -24.44 -16.43
C PRO A 45 2.92 -25.63 -16.28
N PRO A 46 3.29 -26.88 -16.64
CA PRO A 46 2.44 -28.04 -16.37
C PRO A 46 2.24 -28.31 -14.87
N GLY A 47 3.28 -28.08 -14.05
CA GLY A 47 3.22 -28.22 -12.60
C GLY A 47 2.22 -27.24 -11.97
N LEU A 48 2.27 -25.97 -12.35
CA LEU A 48 1.32 -24.96 -11.90
C LEU A 48 -0.11 -25.29 -12.33
N ALA A 49 -0.29 -25.75 -13.58
CA ALA A 49 -1.61 -26.18 -14.07
C ALA A 49 -2.17 -27.37 -13.28
N ARG A 50 -1.30 -28.30 -12.83
CA ARG A 50 -1.66 -29.41 -11.93
C ARG A 50 -2.09 -28.88 -10.56
N ILE A 51 -1.25 -28.09 -9.89
CA ILE A 51 -1.54 -27.50 -8.58
C ILE A 51 -2.89 -26.77 -8.57
N LEU A 52 -3.14 -25.95 -9.59
CA LEU A 52 -4.38 -25.17 -9.70
C LEU A 52 -5.62 -26.03 -9.98
N ARG A 53 -5.46 -27.22 -10.56
CA ARG A 53 -6.51 -28.21 -10.82
C ARG A 53 -6.79 -29.04 -9.58
N ASP A 54 -5.76 -29.57 -8.93
CA ASP A 54 -5.84 -30.38 -7.72
C ASP A 54 -6.57 -29.61 -6.61
N ALA A 55 -6.27 -28.31 -6.48
CA ALA A 55 -6.99 -27.42 -5.55
C ALA A 55 -8.50 -27.30 -5.82
N VAL A 56 -8.93 -27.46 -7.07
CA VAL A 56 -10.36 -27.45 -7.45
C VAL A 56 -11.00 -28.82 -7.23
N GLU A 57 -10.22 -29.89 -7.31
CA GLU A 57 -10.66 -31.28 -7.14
C GLU A 57 -10.71 -31.74 -5.66
N GLY A 58 -10.32 -30.85 -4.73
CA GLY A 58 -10.44 -31.05 -3.29
C GLY A 58 -9.11 -31.20 -2.56
N GLU A 59 -7.97 -31.06 -3.24
CA GLU A 59 -6.63 -31.14 -2.65
C GLU A 59 -5.90 -29.79 -2.74
N PRO A 60 -6.24 -28.81 -1.88
CA PRO A 60 -5.69 -27.47 -1.96
C PRO A 60 -4.27 -27.31 -1.39
N GLY A 61 -3.69 -28.36 -0.82
CA GLY A 61 -2.44 -28.27 -0.03
C GLY A 61 -1.27 -27.61 -0.78
N GLU A 62 -0.94 -28.11 -1.98
CA GLU A 62 0.16 -27.55 -2.79
C GLU A 62 -0.16 -26.11 -3.25
N TYR A 63 -1.42 -25.77 -3.50
CA TYR A 63 -1.82 -24.41 -3.88
C TYR A 63 -1.66 -23.43 -2.72
N LEU A 64 -2.05 -23.84 -1.51
CA LEU A 64 -1.92 -23.02 -0.31
C LEU A 64 -0.46 -22.81 0.08
N ALA A 65 0.37 -23.85 -0.03
CA ALA A 65 1.82 -23.74 0.14
C ALA A 65 2.45 -22.82 -0.91
N LEU A 66 2.07 -22.97 -2.19
CA LEU A 66 2.53 -22.06 -3.24
C LEU A 66 2.10 -20.61 -2.99
N ALA A 67 0.88 -20.38 -2.52
CA ALA A 67 0.38 -19.04 -2.22
C ALA A 67 1.16 -18.35 -1.09
N GLU A 68 1.58 -19.11 -0.08
CA GLU A 68 2.46 -18.64 0.99
C GLU A 68 3.86 -18.32 0.47
N GLU A 69 4.50 -19.25 -0.25
CA GLU A 69 5.82 -19.03 -0.84
C GLU A 69 5.84 -17.86 -1.83
N MET A 70 4.72 -17.58 -2.53
CA MET A 70 4.61 -16.41 -3.40
C MET A 70 4.68 -15.09 -2.60
N GLU A 71 4.06 -15.03 -1.42
CA GLU A 71 4.12 -13.86 -0.53
C GLU A 71 5.53 -13.68 0.07
N GLU A 72 6.29 -14.76 0.24
CA GLU A 72 7.68 -14.71 0.73
C GLU A 72 8.71 -14.37 -0.37
N ARG A 73 8.46 -14.79 -1.62
CA ARG A 73 9.47 -14.78 -2.69
C ARG A 73 9.26 -13.69 -3.74
N ASP A 74 8.04 -13.21 -3.97
CA ASP A 74 7.76 -12.13 -4.93
C ASP A 74 7.61 -10.79 -4.22
N LEU A 75 8.68 -10.00 -4.27
CA LEU A 75 8.76 -8.68 -3.63
C LEU A 75 7.62 -7.75 -4.05
N HIS A 76 7.20 -7.80 -5.32
CA HIS A 76 6.15 -6.91 -5.82
C HIS A 76 4.78 -7.36 -5.30
N TYR A 77 4.47 -8.66 -5.42
CA TYR A 77 3.22 -9.23 -4.89
C TYR A 77 3.08 -9.01 -3.38
N ALA A 78 4.14 -9.28 -2.62
CA ALA A 78 4.19 -9.04 -1.18
C ALA A 78 3.95 -7.56 -0.82
N SER A 79 4.54 -6.64 -1.58
CA SER A 79 4.38 -5.20 -1.39
C SER A 79 2.93 -4.74 -1.62
N VAL A 80 2.33 -5.12 -2.75
CA VAL A 80 0.97 -4.67 -3.08
C VAL A 80 -0.09 -5.33 -2.19
N LEU A 81 0.06 -6.62 -1.87
CA LEU A 81 -0.84 -7.33 -0.97
C LEU A 81 -0.72 -6.78 0.46
N GLY A 82 0.50 -6.58 0.95
CA GLY A 82 0.76 -5.97 2.26
C GLY A 82 0.21 -4.54 2.36
N THR A 83 0.29 -3.75 1.29
CA THR A 83 -0.32 -2.40 1.23
C THR A 83 -1.84 -2.46 1.36
N ARG A 84 -2.49 -3.41 0.68
CA ARG A 84 -3.93 -3.63 0.79
C ARG A 84 -4.36 -4.08 2.18
N LYS A 85 -3.65 -5.05 2.77
CA LYS A 85 -3.90 -5.54 4.15
C LYS A 85 -3.73 -4.40 5.17
N ARG A 86 -2.60 -3.68 5.13
CA ARG A 86 -2.33 -2.56 6.06
C ARG A 86 -3.30 -1.39 5.92
N ALA A 87 -3.83 -1.13 4.72
CA ALA A 87 -4.84 -0.09 4.54
C ALA A 87 -6.12 -0.41 5.34
N VAL A 88 -6.51 -1.68 5.44
CA VAL A 88 -7.66 -2.11 6.26
C VAL A 88 -7.33 -2.01 7.75
N LEU A 89 -6.12 -2.44 8.15
CA LEU A 89 -5.68 -2.43 9.55
C LEU A 89 -5.50 -1.01 10.10
N ALA A 90 -5.18 -0.03 9.24
CA ALA A 90 -5.09 1.36 9.63
C ALA A 90 -6.46 2.00 9.97
N ILE A 91 -7.57 1.31 9.73
CA ILE A 91 -8.91 1.78 10.09
C ILE A 91 -9.21 1.37 11.52
N GLU A 92 -9.46 2.37 12.37
CA GLU A 92 -9.93 2.12 13.72
C GLU A 92 -11.34 1.51 13.69
N PRO A 93 -11.54 0.32 14.27
CA PRO A 93 -12.86 -0.32 14.34
C PRO A 93 -13.79 0.47 15.26
N VAL A 94 -15.03 0.69 14.81
CA VAL A 94 -16.07 1.40 15.58
C VAL A 94 -17.20 0.45 15.95
N VAL A 95 -17.61 0.49 17.22
CA VAL A 95 -18.76 -0.27 17.72
C VAL A 95 -20.01 0.60 17.67
N ASN A 96 -21.00 0.18 16.88
CA ASN A 96 -22.23 0.92 16.64
C ASN A 96 -23.46 0.21 17.26
N GLN A 97 -24.48 1.00 17.59
CA GLN A 97 -25.84 0.48 17.80
C GLN A 97 -26.33 -0.18 16.50
N PRO A 98 -27.16 -1.24 16.57
CA PRO A 98 -27.76 -1.82 15.38
C PRO A 98 -28.60 -0.78 14.64
N ARG A 99 -28.63 -0.89 13.31
CA ARG A 99 -29.43 0.01 12.46
C ARG A 99 -30.93 -0.03 12.74
N ASN A 100 -31.42 -1.20 13.17
CA ASN A 100 -32.81 -1.42 13.53
C ASN A 100 -32.83 -1.85 15.00
N GLY A 101 -33.45 -1.06 15.88
CA GLY A 101 -33.54 -1.37 17.30
C GLY A 101 -32.39 -0.78 18.14
N ASN A 102 -32.44 -1.05 19.44
CA ASN A 102 -31.43 -0.62 20.41
C ASN A 102 -30.96 -1.82 21.21
N VAL A 103 -29.69 -1.77 21.64
CA VAL A 103 -29.09 -2.72 22.57
C VAL A 103 -28.73 -1.98 23.85
N ASP A 104 -28.78 -2.68 24.99
CA ASP A 104 -28.33 -2.15 26.28
C ASP A 104 -26.87 -1.65 26.15
N GLU A 105 -26.61 -0.44 26.63
CA GLU A 105 -25.30 0.21 26.62
C GLU A 105 -24.22 -0.69 27.25
N LYS A 106 -24.59 -1.49 28.26
CA LYS A 106 -23.66 -2.44 28.89
C LYS A 106 -23.10 -3.48 27.92
N ILE A 107 -23.89 -3.93 26.95
CA ILE A 107 -23.46 -4.91 25.95
C ILE A 107 -22.52 -4.21 24.96
N ILE A 108 -22.82 -2.96 24.59
CA ILE A 108 -21.98 -2.15 23.69
C ILE A 108 -20.62 -1.88 24.32
N ASP A 109 -20.59 -1.44 25.58
CA ASP A 109 -19.36 -1.22 26.32
C ASP A 109 -18.54 -2.52 26.47
N SER A 110 -19.22 -3.66 26.66
CA SER A 110 -18.55 -4.97 26.72
C SER A 110 -17.90 -5.35 25.38
N VAL A 111 -18.56 -5.05 24.26
CA VAL A 111 -17.99 -5.28 22.91
C VAL A 111 -16.88 -4.28 22.61
N ARG A 112 -17.01 -3.02 23.06
CA ARG A 112 -15.93 -2.03 22.94
C ARG A 112 -14.67 -2.51 23.65
N GLY A 113 -14.80 -3.03 24.88
CA GLY A 113 -13.68 -3.64 25.60
C GLY A 113 -13.09 -4.90 24.93
N LEU A 114 -13.88 -5.63 24.12
CA LEU A 114 -13.38 -6.74 23.32
C LEU A 114 -12.54 -6.26 22.12
N VAL A 115 -12.96 -5.17 21.47
CA VAL A 115 -12.30 -4.59 20.30
C VAL A 115 -11.04 -3.79 20.67
N GLU A 116 -11.05 -3.10 21.81
CA GLU A 116 -9.89 -2.35 22.34
C GLU A 116 -8.78 -3.24 22.90
N ALA A 117 -9.02 -4.55 23.03
CA ALA A 117 -8.01 -5.49 23.50
C ALA A 117 -6.86 -5.60 22.48
N PRO A 118 -5.58 -5.54 22.90
CA PRO A 118 -4.44 -5.58 21.97
C PRO A 118 -4.43 -6.80 21.05
N ILE A 119 -4.84 -7.97 21.57
CA ILE A 119 -4.92 -9.23 20.81
C ILE A 119 -5.93 -9.18 19.65
N PHE A 120 -6.85 -8.20 19.65
CA PHE A 120 -7.82 -8.03 18.58
C PHE A 120 -7.14 -7.57 17.28
N GLU A 121 -6.18 -6.63 17.34
CA GLU A 121 -5.48 -6.12 16.16
C GLU A 121 -4.62 -7.21 15.49
N ASP A 122 -3.88 -7.99 16.28
CA ASP A 122 -3.09 -9.12 15.79
C ASP A 122 -3.96 -10.12 15.02
N MET A 123 -5.15 -10.43 15.55
CA MET A 123 -6.11 -11.31 14.90
C MET A 123 -6.62 -10.77 13.55
N LEU A 124 -6.75 -9.45 13.38
CA LEU A 124 -7.17 -8.87 12.10
C LEU A 124 -6.13 -9.11 11.00
N ILE A 125 -4.83 -9.06 11.33
CA ILE A 125 -3.75 -9.38 10.38
C ILE A 125 -3.92 -10.81 9.87
N ASP A 126 -4.12 -11.74 10.79
CA ASP A 126 -4.28 -13.17 10.50
C ASP A 126 -5.53 -13.46 9.67
N VAL A 127 -6.63 -12.78 9.99
CA VAL A 127 -7.89 -12.86 9.22
C VAL A 127 -7.69 -12.39 7.77
N LEU A 128 -6.93 -11.32 7.56
CA LEU A 128 -6.69 -10.74 6.23
C LEU A 128 -5.78 -11.60 5.33
N ASP A 129 -5.13 -12.65 5.85
CA ASP A 129 -4.47 -13.70 5.05
C ASP A 129 -5.42 -14.32 4.01
N GLY A 130 -6.73 -14.29 4.28
CA GLY A 130 -7.75 -14.78 3.38
C GLY A 130 -7.82 -14.05 2.03
N LEU A 131 -7.31 -12.81 1.94
CA LEU A 131 -7.22 -12.10 0.65
C LEU A 131 -6.27 -12.80 -0.32
N GLY A 132 -5.13 -13.30 0.16
CA GLY A 132 -4.14 -13.99 -0.65
C GLY A 132 -4.60 -15.40 -1.00
N LYS A 133 -4.94 -16.21 0.01
CA LYS A 133 -5.20 -17.66 -0.14
C LYS A 133 -6.65 -17.97 -0.52
N GLY A 134 -7.58 -17.04 -0.32
CA GLY A 134 -9.01 -17.17 -0.59
C GLY A 134 -9.84 -17.50 0.66
N PHE A 135 -9.18 -17.91 1.74
CA PHE A 135 -9.77 -18.00 3.07
C PHE A 135 -8.66 -17.93 4.13
N SER A 136 -9.04 -17.54 5.35
CA SER A 136 -8.21 -17.64 6.55
C SER A 136 -9.04 -18.17 7.71
N VAL A 137 -8.38 -18.85 8.64
CA VAL A 137 -8.98 -19.39 9.84
C VAL A 137 -8.16 -18.97 11.04
N VAL A 138 -8.83 -18.36 12.01
CA VAL A 138 -8.26 -18.06 13.31
C VAL A 138 -9.07 -18.79 14.36
N GLU A 139 -8.40 -19.59 15.18
CA GLU A 139 -9.04 -20.30 16.29
C GLU A 139 -9.11 -19.38 17.51
N ILE A 140 -10.29 -19.32 18.13
CA ILE A 140 -10.55 -18.55 19.34
C ILE A 140 -10.36 -19.49 20.53
N LEU A 141 -9.29 -19.27 21.31
CA LEU A 141 -9.12 -19.98 22.57
C LEU A 141 -9.89 -19.24 23.65
N TRP A 142 -11.08 -19.73 23.97
CA TRP A 142 -11.93 -19.11 24.97
C TRP A 142 -11.41 -19.40 26.39
N GLU A 143 -11.62 -18.45 27.29
CA GLU A 143 -11.56 -18.69 28.72
C GLU A 143 -12.86 -18.26 29.39
N HIS A 144 -13.17 -18.94 30.50
CA HIS A 144 -14.37 -18.70 31.28
C HIS A 144 -14.00 -18.33 32.71
N GLY A 145 -14.09 -17.03 33.01
CA GLY A 145 -13.93 -16.46 34.35
C GLY A 145 -15.25 -15.92 34.88
N ALA A 146 -15.27 -14.63 35.25
CA ALA A 146 -16.52 -13.91 35.53
C ALA A 146 -17.35 -13.64 34.25
N THR A 147 -16.65 -13.53 33.11
CA THR A 147 -17.21 -13.37 31.77
C THR A 147 -16.45 -14.31 30.82
N TRP A 148 -17.12 -14.77 29.77
CA TRP A 148 -16.47 -15.43 28.64
C TRP A 148 -15.68 -14.39 27.85
N ARG A 149 -14.41 -14.67 27.58
CA ARG A 149 -13.59 -13.83 26.70
C ARG A 149 -12.56 -14.66 25.94
N PRO A 150 -12.08 -14.18 24.78
CA PRO A 150 -10.93 -14.78 24.12
C PRO A 150 -9.69 -14.59 24.99
N ARG A 151 -9.02 -15.70 25.31
CA ARG A 151 -7.69 -15.68 25.93
C ARG A 151 -6.64 -15.36 24.87
N GLU A 152 -6.79 -15.97 23.70
CA GLU A 152 -5.83 -15.90 22.60
C GLU A 152 -6.56 -16.17 21.28
N TYR A 153 -6.08 -15.56 20.21
CA TYR A 153 -6.45 -15.85 18.85
C TYR A 153 -5.27 -16.51 18.16
N VAL A 154 -5.46 -17.70 17.63
CA VAL A 154 -4.37 -18.47 17.03
C VAL A 154 -4.64 -18.64 15.55
N TRP A 155 -3.81 -18.03 14.71
CA TRP A 155 -3.83 -18.31 13.28
C TRP A 155 -3.57 -19.79 13.03
N ARG A 156 -4.40 -20.39 12.18
CA ARG A 156 -4.25 -21.78 11.78
C ARG A 156 -3.89 -21.85 10.32
N ASP A 157 -2.83 -22.58 10.05
CA ASP A 157 -2.36 -22.84 8.70
C ASP A 157 -3.53 -23.31 7.83
N PRO A 158 -3.86 -22.59 6.74
CA PRO A 158 -4.94 -22.95 5.84
C PRO A 158 -4.83 -24.38 5.29
N ARG A 159 -3.61 -24.95 5.23
CA ARG A 159 -3.36 -26.35 4.82
C ARG A 159 -4.00 -27.37 5.76
N HIS A 160 -4.27 -26.98 7.02
CA HIS A 160 -4.99 -27.82 7.98
C HIS A 160 -6.48 -27.98 7.65
N PHE A 161 -6.99 -27.22 6.68
CA PHE A 161 -8.40 -27.22 6.31
C PHE A 161 -8.61 -27.64 4.86
N GLN A 162 -9.83 -28.07 4.57
CA GLN A 162 -10.31 -28.37 3.24
C GLN A 162 -11.77 -27.98 3.10
N PHE A 163 -12.24 -27.81 1.87
CA PHE A 163 -13.67 -27.67 1.62
C PHE A 163 -14.32 -29.03 1.42
N ASP A 164 -15.59 -29.17 1.81
CA ASP A 164 -16.38 -30.37 1.58
C ASP A 164 -16.42 -30.74 0.10
N ARG A 165 -16.34 -32.04 -0.24
CA ARG A 165 -16.26 -32.45 -1.65
C ARG A 165 -17.60 -32.32 -2.38
N ARG A 166 -18.70 -32.25 -1.62
CA ARG A 166 -20.07 -32.21 -2.16
C ARG A 166 -20.41 -30.84 -2.73
N THR A 167 -20.09 -29.76 -2.02
CA THR A 167 -20.45 -28.38 -2.40
C THR A 167 -19.23 -27.50 -2.65
N GLY A 168 -18.06 -27.87 -2.13
CA GLY A 168 -16.83 -27.10 -2.22
C GLY A 168 -16.92 -25.76 -1.49
N ARG A 169 -17.75 -25.65 -0.44
CA ARG A 169 -18.10 -24.38 0.22
C ARG A 169 -18.06 -24.45 1.74
N GLU A 170 -18.34 -25.60 2.32
CA GLU A 170 -18.25 -25.81 3.75
C GLU A 170 -16.81 -26.13 4.14
N LEU A 171 -16.23 -25.31 5.00
CA LEU A 171 -14.87 -25.50 5.49
C LEU A 171 -14.84 -26.56 6.59
N ARG A 172 -13.89 -27.48 6.49
CA ARG A 172 -13.71 -28.64 7.38
C ARG A 172 -12.25 -28.76 7.79
N LEU A 173 -12.03 -29.29 9.00
CA LEU A 173 -10.69 -29.59 9.52
C LEU A 173 -10.20 -30.92 8.92
N ARG A 174 -8.99 -30.96 8.39
CA ARG A 174 -8.39 -32.21 7.90
C ARG A 174 -8.07 -33.13 9.08
N GLU A 175 -8.40 -34.41 8.93
CA GLU A 175 -8.09 -35.45 9.91
C GLU A 175 -7.52 -36.68 9.20
N ASP A 176 -6.51 -37.29 9.80
CA ASP A 176 -5.89 -38.51 9.25
C ASP A 176 -6.92 -39.64 9.16
N GLY A 177 -7.03 -40.24 7.97
CA GLY A 177 -8.01 -41.30 7.70
C GLY A 177 -9.42 -40.81 7.37
N SER A 178 -9.68 -39.50 7.35
CA SER A 178 -10.95 -38.92 6.91
C SER A 178 -10.78 -38.14 5.60
N ALA A 179 -11.33 -38.66 4.50
CA ALA A 179 -11.29 -37.98 3.20
C ALA A 179 -12.15 -36.70 3.15
N GLU A 180 -13.20 -36.62 3.97
CA GLU A 180 -14.08 -35.44 4.04
C GLU A 180 -13.66 -34.46 5.14
N GLY A 181 -12.70 -34.82 6.00
CA GLY A 181 -12.38 -34.08 7.21
C GLY A 181 -13.50 -34.09 8.25
N ARG A 182 -13.33 -33.30 9.32
CA ARG A 182 -14.29 -33.10 10.40
C ARG A 182 -14.93 -31.71 10.31
N GLU A 183 -16.20 -31.62 10.67
CA GLU A 183 -16.89 -30.33 10.81
C GLU A 183 -16.22 -29.47 11.90
N LEU A 184 -16.11 -28.17 11.63
CA LEU A 184 -15.59 -27.22 12.61
C LEU A 184 -16.61 -27.05 13.73
N SER A 185 -16.13 -27.00 14.97
CA SER A 185 -16.96 -26.68 16.11
C SER A 185 -17.54 -25.27 15.99
N SER A 186 -18.75 -25.12 16.50
CA SER A 186 -19.43 -23.83 16.50
C SER A 186 -18.72 -22.88 17.47
N TYR A 187 -18.50 -21.64 17.02
CA TYR A 187 -17.95 -20.54 17.82
C TYR A 187 -16.48 -20.67 18.26
N SER A 188 -15.76 -21.72 17.85
CA SER A 188 -14.32 -21.84 18.12
C SER A 188 -13.45 -21.20 17.03
N PHE A 189 -14.01 -20.76 15.90
CA PHE A 189 -13.23 -20.29 14.74
C PHE A 189 -13.82 -19.02 14.12
N ILE A 190 -12.94 -18.05 13.84
CA ILE A 190 -13.17 -16.94 12.92
C ILE A 190 -12.77 -17.41 11.52
N ARG A 191 -13.73 -17.44 10.60
CA ARG A 191 -13.56 -17.99 9.25
C ARG A 191 -13.77 -16.89 8.22
N HIS A 192 -12.69 -16.32 7.73
CA HIS A 192 -12.76 -15.28 6.73
C HIS A 192 -12.68 -15.87 5.33
N ILE A 193 -13.72 -15.66 4.52
CA ILE A 193 -13.78 -16.10 3.12
C ILE A 193 -14.16 -14.87 2.29
N PRO A 194 -13.19 -14.04 1.89
CA PRO A 194 -13.48 -12.83 1.14
C PRO A 194 -13.99 -13.18 -0.27
N LYS A 195 -15.09 -12.55 -0.67
CA LYS A 195 -15.70 -12.65 -1.98
C LYS A 195 -15.10 -11.62 -2.95
N LEU A 196 -13.87 -11.87 -3.36
CA LEU A 196 -13.21 -11.09 -4.43
C LEU A 196 -13.81 -11.37 -5.81
N LYS A 197 -14.39 -12.57 -5.99
CA LYS A 197 -15.17 -12.95 -7.18
C LYS A 197 -16.20 -14.02 -6.82
N SER A 198 -17.13 -14.25 -7.74
CA SER A 198 -18.06 -15.38 -7.66
C SER A 198 -17.38 -16.73 -7.95
N GLY A 199 -17.88 -17.80 -7.31
CA GLY A 199 -17.43 -19.19 -7.55
C GLY A 199 -17.15 -19.96 -6.26
N LEU A 200 -16.31 -21.01 -6.37
CA LEU A 200 -15.82 -21.77 -5.22
C LEU A 200 -14.84 -20.91 -4.39
N PRO A 201 -14.95 -20.90 -3.05
CA PRO A 201 -14.04 -20.20 -2.14
C PRO A 201 -12.56 -20.44 -2.41
N ILE A 202 -12.14 -21.69 -2.63
CA ILE A 202 -10.73 -22.04 -2.89
C ILE A 202 -10.15 -21.38 -4.15
N ARG A 203 -11.01 -20.92 -5.06
CA ARG A 203 -10.61 -20.22 -6.28
C ARG A 203 -10.60 -18.69 -6.11
N GLY A 204 -10.94 -18.19 -4.92
CA GLY A 204 -11.23 -16.77 -4.66
C GLY A 204 -10.03 -15.90 -4.30
N GLY A 205 -8.90 -16.49 -3.89
CA GLY A 205 -7.72 -15.75 -3.44
C GLY A 205 -6.94 -15.06 -4.56
N LEU A 206 -6.29 -13.95 -4.23
CA LEU A 206 -5.44 -13.17 -5.14
C LEU A 206 -4.21 -13.94 -5.60
N ALA A 207 -3.68 -14.85 -4.78
CA ALA A 207 -2.53 -15.67 -5.13
C ALA A 207 -2.81 -16.51 -6.39
N ARG A 208 -4.03 -17.05 -6.51
CA ARG A 208 -4.45 -17.78 -7.73
C ARG A 208 -4.37 -16.93 -8.99
N LEU A 209 -4.68 -15.64 -8.88
CA LEU A 209 -4.65 -14.72 -10.01
C LEU A 209 -3.20 -14.32 -10.36
N ALA A 210 -2.36 -14.13 -9.34
CA ALA A 210 -0.94 -13.80 -9.50
C ALA A 210 -0.05 -15.01 -9.86
N ALA A 211 -0.51 -16.25 -9.68
CA ALA A 211 0.33 -17.46 -9.78
C ALA A 211 1.06 -17.61 -11.12
N TRP A 212 0.39 -17.30 -12.23
CA TRP A 212 1.03 -17.34 -13.56
C TRP A 212 2.04 -16.22 -13.76
N ALA A 213 1.73 -15.02 -13.24
CA ALA A 213 2.65 -13.89 -13.31
C ALA A 213 3.92 -14.17 -12.50
N PHE A 214 3.77 -14.73 -11.30
CA PHE A 214 4.88 -15.18 -10.45
C PHE A 214 5.78 -16.19 -11.17
N LEU A 215 5.20 -17.24 -11.77
CA LEU A 215 5.97 -18.25 -12.49
C LEU A 215 6.74 -17.66 -13.67
N LEU A 216 6.06 -16.87 -14.51
CA LEU A 216 6.68 -16.28 -15.69
C LEU A 216 7.76 -15.27 -15.30
N LYS A 217 7.51 -14.42 -14.30
CA LYS A 217 8.48 -13.46 -13.75
C LYS A 217 9.71 -14.19 -13.19
N SER A 218 9.53 -15.28 -12.47
CA SER A 218 10.64 -16.08 -11.93
C SER A 218 11.55 -16.62 -13.04
N TYR A 219 10.98 -17.04 -14.17
CA TYR A 219 11.75 -17.48 -15.34
C TYR A 219 12.45 -16.30 -16.01
N THR A 220 11.74 -15.18 -16.21
CA THR A 220 12.30 -13.96 -16.77
C THR A 220 13.51 -13.48 -15.97
N LEU A 221 13.42 -13.43 -14.64
CA LEU A 221 14.52 -12.99 -13.77
C LEU A 221 15.71 -13.97 -13.80
N LYS A 222 15.44 -15.27 -13.80
CA LYS A 222 16.48 -16.30 -13.92
C LYS A 222 17.23 -16.19 -15.26
N ASP A 223 16.48 -16.09 -16.35
CA ASP A 223 17.05 -15.98 -17.70
C ASP A 223 17.78 -14.65 -17.89
N TRP A 224 17.27 -13.58 -17.27
CA TRP A 224 17.93 -12.28 -17.26
C TRP A 224 19.26 -12.33 -16.50
N ALA A 225 19.31 -12.97 -15.33
CA ALA A 225 20.56 -13.16 -14.59
C ALA A 225 21.58 -13.97 -15.40
N ALA A 226 21.16 -15.08 -16.03
CA ALA A 226 22.02 -15.87 -16.92
C ALA A 226 22.49 -15.07 -18.14
N PHE A 227 21.62 -14.24 -18.71
CA PHE A 227 21.98 -13.33 -19.79
C PHE A 227 23.04 -12.31 -19.34
N LEU A 228 22.87 -11.70 -18.17
CA LEU A 228 23.84 -10.76 -17.60
C LEU A 228 25.19 -11.42 -17.29
N GLU A 229 25.20 -12.69 -16.88
CA GLU A 229 26.44 -13.45 -16.68
C GLU A 229 27.21 -13.64 -18.00
N VAL A 230 26.51 -13.99 -19.09
CA VAL A 230 27.13 -14.26 -20.39
C VAL A 230 27.54 -12.97 -21.11
N PHE A 231 26.68 -11.94 -21.10
CA PHE A 231 26.84 -10.74 -21.91
C PHE A 231 27.27 -9.50 -21.12
N GLY A 232 27.12 -9.49 -19.80
CA GLY A 232 27.54 -8.37 -18.95
C GLY A 232 29.05 -8.29 -18.77
N MET A 233 29.78 -9.39 -18.97
CA MET A 233 31.23 -9.47 -18.83
C MET A 233 31.87 -10.15 -20.06
N PRO A 234 32.07 -9.44 -21.18
CA PRO A 234 32.65 -10.03 -22.38
C PRO A 234 34.07 -10.54 -22.12
N LEU A 235 34.32 -11.80 -22.49
CA LEU A 235 35.64 -12.43 -22.47
C LEU A 235 36.63 -11.66 -23.34
N ARG A 236 37.78 -11.27 -22.78
CA ARG A 236 38.86 -10.64 -23.54
C ARG A 236 39.90 -11.68 -23.95
N VAL A 237 40.19 -11.72 -25.25
CA VAL A 237 41.15 -12.66 -25.84
C VAL A 237 42.37 -11.91 -26.36
N GLY A 238 43.53 -12.15 -25.74
CA GLY A 238 44.82 -11.67 -26.23
C GLY A 238 45.40 -12.62 -27.28
N ARG A 239 45.82 -12.08 -28.43
CA ARG A 239 46.47 -12.88 -29.49
C ARG A 239 48.00 -12.73 -29.40
N TYR A 240 48.73 -13.84 -29.45
CA TYR A 240 50.21 -13.84 -29.48
C TYR A 240 50.77 -14.57 -30.70
N SER A 241 51.97 -14.21 -31.16
CA SER A 241 52.62 -14.84 -32.31
C SER A 241 53.18 -16.23 -31.96
N ARG A 242 53.33 -17.13 -32.94
CA ARG A 242 53.93 -18.46 -32.68
C ARG A 242 55.37 -18.40 -32.18
N SER A 243 56.07 -17.30 -32.44
CA SER A 243 57.44 -17.04 -31.99
C SER A 243 57.52 -16.40 -30.60
N ALA A 244 56.38 -16.10 -29.94
CA ALA A 244 56.37 -15.47 -28.63
C ALA A 244 56.97 -16.37 -27.54
N THR A 245 57.87 -15.79 -26.75
CA THR A 245 58.53 -16.44 -25.61
C THR A 245 57.56 -16.67 -24.44
N THR A 246 57.94 -17.55 -23.51
CA THR A 246 57.12 -17.84 -22.32
C THR A 246 56.89 -16.60 -21.44
N ASP A 247 57.87 -15.69 -21.39
CA ASP A 247 57.78 -14.45 -20.62
C ASP A 247 56.78 -13.47 -21.26
N GLU A 248 56.83 -13.31 -22.59
CA GLU A 248 55.88 -12.48 -23.33
C GLU A 248 54.42 -12.97 -23.19
N LYS A 249 54.21 -14.29 -23.21
CA LYS A 249 52.87 -14.88 -22.96
C LYS A 249 52.37 -14.58 -21.54
N ARG A 250 53.26 -14.63 -20.53
CA ARG A 250 52.92 -14.32 -19.14
C ARG A 250 52.59 -12.84 -18.95
N VAL A 251 53.34 -11.94 -19.58
CA VAL A 251 53.07 -10.50 -19.57
C VAL A 251 51.73 -10.19 -20.26
N LEU A 252 51.47 -10.80 -21.41
CA LEU A 252 50.19 -10.63 -22.12
C LEU A 252 49.01 -11.14 -21.28
N LEU A 253 49.11 -12.34 -20.70
CA LEU A 253 48.04 -12.87 -19.85
C LEU A 253 47.77 -11.97 -18.63
N ARG A 254 48.83 -11.44 -18.01
CA ARG A 254 48.69 -10.48 -16.91
C ARG A 254 48.03 -9.19 -17.38
N ALA A 255 48.45 -8.62 -18.51
CA ALA A 255 47.86 -7.42 -19.07
C ALA A 255 46.37 -7.59 -19.44
N VAL A 256 45.97 -8.76 -19.95
CA VAL A 256 44.56 -9.05 -20.27
C VAL A 256 43.73 -9.25 -18.99
N ARG A 257 44.31 -9.82 -17.92
CA ARG A 257 43.67 -9.97 -16.60
C ARG A 257 43.57 -8.65 -15.83
N ASP A 258 44.60 -7.80 -15.89
CA ASP A 258 44.59 -6.48 -15.24
C ASP A 258 43.53 -5.55 -15.87
N LEU A 259 43.08 -5.86 -17.10
CA LEU A 259 42.06 -5.11 -17.83
C LEU A 259 40.61 -5.47 -17.43
N ALA A 260 40.35 -6.62 -16.79
CA ALA A 260 39.00 -7.08 -16.42
C ALA A 260 39.03 -8.18 -15.35
N ALA A 261 38.09 -8.12 -14.40
CA ALA A 261 38.13 -8.85 -13.14
C ALA A 261 38.24 -10.39 -13.23
N ASP A 262 37.65 -11.08 -14.22
CA ASP A 262 37.50 -12.55 -14.11
C ASP A 262 37.73 -13.42 -15.36
N ALA A 263 37.56 -12.93 -16.60
CA ALA A 263 37.55 -13.80 -17.79
C ALA A 263 38.55 -13.36 -18.90
N ALA A 264 39.78 -13.86 -18.80
CA ALA A 264 40.89 -13.55 -19.72
C ALA A 264 41.51 -14.82 -20.33
N ALA A 265 41.62 -14.87 -21.65
CA ALA A 265 42.29 -15.96 -22.37
C ALA A 265 43.37 -15.41 -23.31
N ILE A 266 44.41 -16.20 -23.57
CA ILE A 266 45.41 -15.91 -24.60
C ILE A 266 45.47 -17.05 -25.61
N ILE A 267 45.47 -16.72 -26.91
CA ILE A 267 45.53 -17.71 -27.99
C ILE A 267 46.61 -17.38 -29.03
N PRO A 268 47.22 -18.39 -29.69
CA PRO A 268 48.09 -18.14 -30.82
C PRO A 268 47.34 -17.43 -31.96
N SER A 269 48.00 -16.54 -32.68
CA SER A 269 47.40 -15.72 -33.76
C SER A 269 46.84 -16.54 -34.93
N GLY A 270 47.25 -17.80 -35.08
CA GLY A 270 46.72 -18.72 -36.09
C GLY A 270 45.62 -19.65 -35.59
N MET A 271 45.13 -19.44 -34.37
CA MET A 271 43.95 -20.11 -33.82
C MET A 271 42.85 -19.06 -33.71
N GLU A 272 41.71 -19.31 -34.32
CA GLU A 272 40.53 -18.46 -34.19
C GLU A 272 39.55 -19.07 -33.20
N ILE A 273 39.02 -18.21 -32.33
CA ILE A 273 37.84 -18.50 -31.52
C ILE A 273 36.78 -17.52 -32.03
N GLU A 274 35.76 -18.05 -32.68
CA GLU A 274 34.63 -17.25 -33.15
C GLU A 274 33.57 -17.19 -32.05
N PHE A 275 33.30 -15.99 -31.55
CA PHE A 275 32.17 -15.75 -30.67
C PHE A 275 30.96 -15.43 -31.56
N ILE A 276 30.01 -16.35 -31.62
CA ILE A 276 28.75 -16.12 -32.35
C ILE A 276 27.91 -15.17 -31.50
N GLU A 277 28.04 -13.87 -31.75
CA GLU A 277 27.15 -12.88 -31.16
C GLU A 277 25.76 -13.04 -31.77
N ALA A 278 24.75 -13.25 -30.91
CA ALA A 278 23.36 -13.15 -31.34
C ALA A 278 23.10 -11.70 -31.78
N LYS A 279 22.85 -11.49 -33.09
CA LYS A 279 22.49 -10.18 -33.66
C LYS A 279 21.15 -9.71 -33.08
N GLY A 280 21.19 -9.03 -31.94
CA GLY A 280 20.00 -8.52 -31.25
C GLY A 280 20.35 -7.81 -29.95
N GLY A 281 20.85 -6.57 -30.04
CA GLY A 281 21.31 -5.77 -28.88
C GLY A 281 20.22 -5.33 -27.90
N SER A 282 18.97 -5.76 -28.07
CA SER A 282 17.84 -5.39 -27.20
C SER A 282 17.45 -6.46 -26.18
N GLY A 283 18.14 -7.61 -26.12
CA GLY A 283 17.76 -8.74 -25.25
C GLY A 283 17.57 -8.34 -23.77
N ASN A 284 18.46 -7.48 -23.25
CA ASN A 284 18.39 -6.94 -21.89
C ASN A 284 17.07 -6.18 -21.61
N ALA A 285 16.64 -5.35 -22.55
CA ALA A 285 15.44 -4.52 -22.40
C ALA A 285 14.15 -5.36 -22.42
N VAL A 286 14.15 -6.50 -23.13
CA VAL A 286 12.97 -7.38 -23.20
C VAL A 286 12.68 -8.05 -21.86
N PHE A 287 13.72 -8.48 -21.13
CA PHE A 287 13.54 -9.09 -19.81
C PHE A 287 12.97 -8.09 -18.80
N GLY A 288 13.55 -6.88 -18.74
CA GLY A 288 13.05 -5.80 -17.88
C GLY A 288 11.60 -5.45 -18.20
N ALA A 289 11.28 -5.20 -19.47
CA ALA A 289 9.92 -4.85 -19.90
C ALA A 289 8.89 -5.95 -19.58
N MET A 290 9.27 -7.23 -19.66
CA MET A 290 8.38 -8.33 -19.28
C MET A 290 8.14 -8.36 -17.76
N ALA A 291 9.18 -8.18 -16.95
CA ALA A 291 9.05 -8.12 -15.50
C ALA A 291 8.17 -6.94 -15.06
N GLU A 292 8.43 -5.75 -15.59
CA GLU A 292 7.63 -4.54 -15.35
C GLU A 292 6.17 -4.71 -15.77
N TYR A 293 5.93 -5.32 -16.94
CA TYR A 293 4.56 -5.61 -17.39
C TYR A 293 3.83 -6.54 -16.41
N LEU A 294 4.49 -7.60 -15.93
CA LEU A 294 3.89 -8.56 -14.99
C LEU A 294 3.60 -7.90 -13.64
N ASP A 295 4.51 -7.08 -13.14
CA ASP A 295 4.31 -6.30 -11.91
C ASP A 295 3.14 -5.32 -12.07
N ALA A 296 3.05 -4.63 -13.20
CA ALA A 296 1.92 -3.78 -13.52
C ALA A 296 0.57 -4.54 -13.53
N GLN A 297 0.54 -5.78 -14.03
CA GLN A 297 -0.68 -6.61 -13.97
C GLN A 297 -1.02 -7.04 -12.54
N ILE A 298 -0.01 -7.39 -11.73
CA ILE A 298 -0.20 -7.75 -10.32
C ILE A 298 -0.74 -6.55 -9.53
N SER A 299 -0.20 -5.35 -9.75
CA SER A 299 -0.71 -4.11 -9.15
C SER A 299 -2.18 -3.86 -9.49
N LYS A 300 -2.55 -3.94 -10.79
CA LYS A 300 -3.96 -3.81 -11.23
C LYS A 300 -4.87 -4.84 -10.58
N ALA A 301 -4.40 -6.08 -10.48
CA ALA A 301 -5.14 -7.18 -9.90
C ALA A 301 -5.41 -7.00 -8.40
N VAL A 302 -4.40 -6.54 -7.65
CA VAL A 302 -4.45 -6.46 -6.18
C VAL A 302 -5.01 -5.12 -5.71
N LEU A 303 -4.51 -4.00 -6.25
CA LEU A 303 -4.85 -2.64 -5.82
C LEU A 303 -5.82 -1.92 -6.77
N GLY A 304 -6.18 -2.53 -7.90
CA GLY A 304 -7.06 -1.90 -8.90
C GLY A 304 -6.37 -0.90 -9.81
N GLN A 305 -5.08 -0.62 -9.59
CA GLN A 305 -4.30 0.36 -10.35
C GLN A 305 -2.84 -0.06 -10.50
N THR A 306 -2.13 0.55 -11.44
CA THR A 306 -0.68 0.35 -11.65
C THR A 306 0.21 1.34 -10.92
N MET A 307 -0.31 2.53 -10.58
CA MET A 307 0.55 3.61 -10.12
C MET A 307 0.85 3.44 -8.63
N THR A 308 2.12 3.25 -8.33
CA THR A 308 2.74 3.55 -7.04
C THR A 308 3.56 4.84 -7.20
N THR A 309 4.12 5.36 -6.10
CA THR A 309 4.80 6.67 -5.94
C THR A 309 5.83 7.06 -7.03
N ASP A 310 6.19 6.15 -7.93
CA ASP A 310 7.26 6.31 -8.93
C ASP A 310 6.82 7.03 -10.22
N ASP A 311 5.50 7.15 -10.50
CA ASP A 311 5.00 7.83 -11.71
C ASP A 311 4.54 9.26 -11.38
N GLY A 312 5.36 10.25 -11.77
CA GLY A 312 5.11 11.68 -11.64
C GLY A 312 3.90 12.17 -12.46
N SER A 313 2.70 11.93 -11.95
CA SER A 313 1.43 12.22 -12.64
C SER A 313 0.73 13.49 -12.13
N SER A 314 -0.21 13.99 -12.93
CA SER A 314 -1.06 15.14 -12.60
C SER A 314 -1.97 14.87 -11.39
N LEU A 315 -2.28 15.91 -10.60
CA LEU A 315 -3.13 15.84 -9.39
C LEU A 315 -4.46 15.09 -9.63
N ALA A 316 -5.08 15.30 -10.80
CA ALA A 316 -6.34 14.67 -11.16
C ALA A 316 -6.24 13.14 -11.32
N GLN A 317 -5.11 12.62 -11.81
CA GLN A 317 -4.90 11.18 -11.91
C GLN A 317 -4.68 10.56 -10.53
N ALA A 318 -3.89 11.21 -9.67
CA ALA A 318 -3.69 10.77 -8.29
C ALA A 318 -5.02 10.64 -7.52
N GLN A 319 -5.94 11.59 -7.71
CA GLN A 319 -7.24 11.55 -7.02
C GLN A 319 -8.16 10.43 -7.52
N VAL A 320 -8.17 10.13 -8.83
CA VAL A 320 -8.91 8.95 -9.36
C VAL A 320 -8.34 7.65 -8.80
N HIS A 321 -7.03 7.58 -8.66
CA HIS A 321 -6.31 6.44 -8.09
C HIS A 321 -6.66 6.20 -6.62
N GLU A 322 -6.71 7.26 -5.81
CA GLU A 322 -7.18 7.16 -4.43
C GLU A 322 -8.62 6.66 -4.33
N ASN A 323 -9.53 7.12 -5.19
CA ASN A 323 -10.91 6.67 -5.17
C ASN A 323 -11.05 5.15 -5.40
N VAL A 324 -10.31 4.58 -6.35
CA VAL A 324 -10.30 3.12 -6.61
C VAL A 324 -9.78 2.37 -5.38
N ARG A 325 -8.72 2.88 -4.76
CA ARG A 325 -8.16 2.29 -3.53
C ARG A 325 -9.19 2.32 -2.40
N TYR A 326 -9.90 3.44 -2.22
CA TYR A 326 -10.95 3.56 -1.20
C TYR A 326 -12.13 2.62 -1.45
N ASP A 327 -12.53 2.40 -2.70
CA ASP A 327 -13.61 1.45 -3.02
C ASP A 327 -13.25 0.02 -2.65
N ILE A 328 -12.02 -0.41 -2.97
CA ILE A 328 -11.49 -1.71 -2.56
C ILE A 328 -11.41 -1.81 -1.04
N LEU A 329 -10.89 -0.77 -0.40
CA LEU A 329 -10.75 -0.69 1.05
C LEU A 329 -12.10 -0.82 1.76
N ARG A 330 -13.13 -0.09 1.30
CA ARG A 330 -14.51 -0.20 1.81
C ARG A 330 -15.07 -1.60 1.63
N ALA A 331 -14.83 -2.23 0.48
CA ALA A 331 -15.31 -3.57 0.20
C ALA A 331 -14.65 -4.61 1.11
N ASP A 332 -13.35 -4.50 1.37
CA ASP A 332 -12.63 -5.39 2.27
C ASP A 332 -13.05 -5.16 3.73
N GLY A 333 -13.13 -3.90 4.18
CA GLY A 333 -13.58 -3.53 5.53
C GLY A 333 -15.00 -4.01 5.85
N ARG A 334 -15.93 -3.93 4.89
CA ARG A 334 -17.31 -4.47 5.06
C ARG A 334 -17.34 -5.99 5.19
N GLN A 335 -16.48 -6.71 4.45
CA GLN A 335 -16.39 -8.16 4.53
C GLN A 335 -15.70 -8.63 5.82
N LEU A 336 -14.70 -7.88 6.27
CA LEU A 336 -14.05 -8.07 7.56
C LEU A 336 -15.06 -7.87 8.69
N SER A 337 -15.77 -6.73 8.71
CA SER A 337 -16.87 -6.43 9.64
C SER A 337 -17.89 -7.58 9.69
N THR A 338 -18.34 -8.06 8.52
CA THR A 338 -19.28 -9.19 8.44
C THR A 338 -18.73 -10.45 9.12
N THR A 339 -17.43 -10.71 8.96
CA THR A 339 -16.77 -11.89 9.53
C THR A 339 -16.64 -11.77 11.05
N ILE A 340 -16.14 -10.63 11.53
CA ILE A 340 -15.97 -10.35 12.96
C ILE A 340 -17.32 -10.37 13.69
N ASN A 341 -18.35 -9.73 13.13
CA ASN A 341 -19.66 -9.73 13.74
C ASN A 341 -20.25 -11.15 13.85
N ARG A 342 -20.15 -11.94 12.77
CA ARG A 342 -20.69 -13.31 12.70
C ARG A 342 -19.98 -14.28 13.64
N ASP A 343 -18.65 -14.30 13.61
CA ASP A 343 -17.88 -15.38 14.25
C ASP A 343 -17.31 -15.00 15.63
N LEU A 344 -17.25 -13.71 15.99
CA LEU A 344 -16.69 -13.25 17.26
C LEU A 344 -17.71 -12.48 18.12
N VAL A 345 -18.32 -11.42 17.59
CA VAL A 345 -19.20 -10.52 18.37
C VAL A 345 -20.48 -11.25 18.79
N HIS A 346 -21.18 -11.89 17.83
CA HIS A 346 -22.42 -12.60 18.13
C HIS A 346 -22.22 -13.72 19.18
N PRO A 347 -21.21 -14.60 19.05
CA PRO A 347 -20.93 -15.62 20.07
C PRO A 347 -20.54 -15.04 21.43
N TYR A 348 -19.68 -14.02 21.45
CA TYR A 348 -19.28 -13.34 22.68
C TYR A 348 -20.48 -12.80 23.47
N ILE A 349 -21.42 -12.17 22.77
CA ILE A 349 -22.64 -11.64 23.39
C ILE A 349 -23.54 -12.78 23.86
N ALA A 350 -23.73 -13.82 23.04
CA ALA A 350 -24.54 -14.97 23.40
C ALA A 350 -24.02 -15.67 24.68
N PHE A 351 -22.70 -15.74 24.88
CA PHE A 351 -22.10 -16.38 26.05
C PHE A 351 -22.24 -15.57 27.34
N ASN A 352 -22.21 -14.24 27.24
CA ASN A 352 -22.20 -13.36 28.41
C ASN A 352 -23.59 -12.81 28.78
N PHE A 353 -24.44 -12.57 27.79
CA PHE A 353 -25.74 -11.89 27.96
C PHE A 353 -26.93 -12.72 27.45
N GLY A 354 -26.66 -13.88 26.83
CA GLY A 354 -27.67 -14.69 26.17
C GLY A 354 -28.07 -14.14 24.78
N PRO A 355 -28.91 -14.87 24.03
CA PRO A 355 -29.38 -14.44 22.72
C PRO A 355 -30.10 -13.08 22.80
N GLN A 356 -29.77 -12.18 21.87
CA GLN A 356 -30.38 -10.86 21.75
C GLN A 356 -31.27 -10.79 20.50
N GLU A 357 -32.27 -9.91 20.50
CA GLU A 357 -33.07 -9.64 19.30
C GLU A 357 -32.25 -8.83 18.27
N HIS A 358 -31.47 -7.88 18.77
CA HIS A 358 -30.57 -7.04 17.98
C HIS A 358 -29.16 -7.09 18.58
N TYR A 359 -28.14 -6.97 17.73
CA TYR A 359 -26.73 -7.06 18.13
C TYR A 359 -26.00 -5.77 17.72
N PRO A 360 -25.06 -5.26 18.55
CA PRO A 360 -24.18 -4.18 18.13
C PRO A 360 -23.29 -4.63 16.96
N THR A 361 -22.86 -3.68 16.14
CA THR A 361 -22.03 -3.97 14.97
C THR A 361 -20.64 -3.36 15.12
N VAL A 362 -19.62 -4.16 14.86
CA VAL A 362 -18.25 -3.68 14.67
C VAL A 362 -18.06 -3.35 13.20
N ASP A 363 -17.83 -2.09 12.89
CA ASP A 363 -17.66 -1.58 11.53
C ASP A 363 -16.26 -0.98 11.34
N PHE A 364 -15.76 -1.04 10.11
CA PHE A 364 -14.49 -0.43 9.70
C PHE A 364 -14.79 0.76 8.78
N PRO A 365 -15.10 1.95 9.32
CA PRO A 365 -15.47 3.10 8.52
C PRO A 365 -14.26 3.66 7.76
N VAL A 366 -14.41 3.81 6.45
CA VAL A 366 -13.39 4.47 5.63
C VAL A 366 -13.72 5.96 5.58
N ALA A 367 -12.96 6.78 6.30
CA ALA A 367 -13.02 8.22 6.19
C ALA A 367 -12.39 8.63 4.85
N GLU A 368 -13.15 9.31 4.01
CA GLU A 368 -12.60 10.02 2.87
C GLU A 368 -11.96 11.31 3.40
N ALA A 369 -10.77 11.64 2.92
CA ALA A 369 -10.28 13.01 3.06
C ALA A 369 -11.23 13.89 2.23
N GLU A 370 -12.29 14.40 2.87
CA GLU A 370 -13.17 15.35 2.22
C GLU A 370 -12.32 16.57 1.86
N ASP A 371 -12.41 17.02 0.61
CA ASP A 371 -11.79 18.25 0.19
C ASP A 371 -12.51 19.41 0.90
N ILE A 372 -11.96 19.79 2.06
CA ILE A 372 -12.45 20.87 2.92
C ILE A 372 -12.53 22.17 2.11
N GLN A 373 -11.63 22.37 1.12
CA GLN A 373 -11.68 23.54 0.26
C GLN A 373 -12.91 23.50 -0.64
N THR A 374 -13.17 22.39 -1.34
CA THR A 374 -14.37 22.23 -2.16
C THR A 374 -15.66 22.33 -1.33
N LEU A 375 -15.69 21.72 -0.14
CA LEU A 375 -16.83 21.82 0.79
C LEU A 375 -17.05 23.27 1.26
N SER A 376 -15.98 23.97 1.65
CA SER A 376 -16.02 25.36 2.10
C SER A 376 -16.48 26.30 0.98
N GLU A 377 -15.98 26.12 -0.25
CA GLU A 377 -16.42 26.88 -1.42
C GLU A 377 -17.90 26.65 -1.74
N ALA A 378 -18.37 25.40 -1.68
CA ALA A 378 -19.78 25.05 -1.90
C ALA A 378 -20.68 25.67 -0.83
N LEU A 379 -20.31 25.56 0.45
CA LEU A 379 -21.06 26.15 1.56
C LEU A 379 -21.10 27.68 1.46
N THR A 380 -19.97 28.33 1.15
CA THR A 380 -19.88 29.78 0.96
C THR A 380 -20.79 30.29 -0.16
N LYS A 381 -20.98 29.50 -1.23
CA LYS A 381 -21.87 29.85 -2.36
C LYS A 381 -23.34 29.55 -2.06
N LEU A 382 -23.64 28.41 -1.45
CA LEU A 382 -25.01 27.90 -1.35
C LEU A 382 -25.76 28.36 -0.08
N VAL A 383 -25.07 28.60 1.04
CA VAL A 383 -25.71 29.08 2.28
C VAL A 383 -26.33 30.46 2.10
N PRO A 384 -25.66 31.45 1.46
CA PRO A 384 -26.30 32.74 1.15
C PRO A 384 -27.49 32.64 0.19
N LEU A 385 -27.52 31.59 -0.65
CA LEU A 385 -28.63 31.30 -1.57
C LEU A 385 -29.80 30.57 -0.90
N GLY A 386 -29.72 30.32 0.42
CA GLY A 386 -30.80 29.75 1.22
C GLY A 386 -30.64 28.27 1.58
N LEU A 387 -29.51 27.64 1.27
CA LEU A 387 -29.21 26.28 1.76
C LEU A 387 -29.06 26.30 3.29
N ARG A 388 -29.89 25.53 3.99
CA ARG A 388 -29.80 25.36 5.45
C ARG A 388 -29.05 24.07 5.76
N VAL A 389 -27.86 24.19 6.33
CA VAL A 389 -27.02 23.06 6.75
C VAL A 389 -26.89 23.09 8.26
N LYS A 390 -26.94 21.91 8.92
CA LYS A 390 -26.70 21.84 10.36
C LYS A 390 -25.23 22.05 10.66
N SER A 391 -24.91 22.89 11.64
CA SER A 391 -23.53 23.13 12.08
C SER A 391 -22.83 21.85 12.55
N ALA A 392 -23.56 20.95 13.22
CA ALA A 392 -23.03 19.65 13.65
C ALA A 392 -22.55 18.79 12.47
N GLU A 393 -23.33 18.73 11.38
CA GLU A 393 -22.97 17.96 10.19
C GLU A 393 -21.74 18.55 9.47
N VAL A 394 -21.58 19.88 9.48
CA VAL A 394 -20.38 20.53 8.92
C VAL A 394 -19.15 20.25 9.77
N ARG A 395 -19.27 20.34 11.10
CA ARG A 395 -18.18 20.07 12.06
C ARG A 395 -17.70 18.63 11.99
N GLU A 396 -18.63 17.68 11.93
CA GLU A 396 -18.32 16.26 11.73
C GLU A 396 -17.56 16.02 10.42
N LYS A 397 -18.00 16.64 9.33
CA LYS A 397 -17.34 16.53 8.01
C LYS A 397 -15.93 17.11 7.96
N ILE A 398 -15.67 18.20 8.68
CA ILE A 398 -14.32 18.81 8.77
C ILE A 398 -13.47 18.25 9.92
N GLY A 399 -13.98 17.24 10.65
CA GLY A 399 -13.26 16.57 11.74
C GLY A 399 -13.08 17.41 13.01
N LEU A 400 -13.94 18.42 13.24
CA LEU A 400 -13.91 19.24 14.44
C LEU A 400 -15.01 18.81 15.42
N SER A 401 -14.65 18.62 16.68
CA SER A 401 -15.62 18.42 17.77
C SER A 401 -16.35 19.73 18.09
N GLU A 402 -17.55 19.61 18.66
CA GLU A 402 -18.22 20.77 19.25
C GLU A 402 -17.45 21.19 20.50
N PRO A 403 -17.00 22.46 20.60
CA PRO A 403 -16.29 22.93 21.78
C PRO A 403 -17.21 22.89 23.00
N GLY A 404 -16.68 22.41 24.12
CA GLY A 404 -17.32 22.54 25.43
C GLY A 404 -17.35 23.99 25.91
N ASP A 405 -18.15 24.26 26.94
CA ASP A 405 -18.31 25.62 27.49
C ASP A 405 -16.99 26.24 27.99
N ASP A 406 -16.01 25.39 28.33
CA ASP A 406 -14.70 25.77 28.89
C ASP A 406 -13.52 25.61 27.89
N ASP A 407 -13.77 25.22 26.64
CA ASP A 407 -12.72 25.02 25.64
C ASP A 407 -12.25 26.36 25.04
N ASP A 408 -10.94 26.50 24.80
CA ASP A 408 -10.38 27.68 24.14
C ASP A 408 -10.69 27.65 22.63
N VAL A 409 -11.57 28.55 22.18
CA VAL A 409 -12.07 28.59 20.80
C VAL A 409 -11.37 29.69 19.99
N LEU A 410 -10.82 29.30 18.84
CA LEU A 410 -10.29 30.25 17.85
C LEU A 410 -11.40 31.17 17.34
N ALA A 411 -11.33 32.46 17.68
CA ALA A 411 -12.25 33.48 17.20
C ALA A 411 -11.61 34.30 16.07
N ALA A 412 -12.44 34.80 15.13
CA ALA A 412 -11.98 35.76 14.14
C ALA A 412 -11.46 37.03 14.85
N PRO A 413 -10.34 37.64 14.40
CA PRO A 413 -9.90 38.91 14.94
C PRO A 413 -11.03 39.92 14.76
N ALA A 414 -11.46 40.52 15.88
CA ALA A 414 -12.54 41.49 15.87
C ALA A 414 -12.14 42.66 14.96
N VAL A 415 -12.77 42.75 13.79
CA VAL A 415 -12.68 43.93 12.95
C VAL A 415 -13.39 45.04 13.72
N ALA A 416 -12.61 45.83 14.45
CA ALA A 416 -13.09 46.98 15.19
C ALA A 416 -13.69 47.99 14.20
N ALA A 417 -15.01 47.98 14.09
CA ALA A 417 -15.76 49.05 13.46
C ALA A 417 -15.47 50.34 14.23
N SER A 418 -14.87 51.29 13.53
CA SER A 418 -14.44 52.60 14.02
C SER A 418 -15.60 53.40 14.61
N ALA A 419 -15.48 53.84 15.88
CA ALA A 419 -15.91 55.16 16.34
C ALA A 419 -15.47 55.48 17.79
N THR A 420 -14.80 56.64 17.92
CA THR A 420 -14.65 57.51 19.10
C THR A 420 -13.40 57.32 19.99
N LYS A 421 -12.40 58.21 19.79
CA LYS A 421 -11.41 58.65 20.80
C LYS A 421 -12.13 59.48 21.88
N PRO A 422 -11.73 59.51 23.17
CA PRO A 422 -10.38 59.89 23.66
C PRO A 422 -9.91 59.00 24.84
N ASP A 423 -8.76 59.10 25.50
CA ASP A 423 -7.72 60.11 25.66
C ASP A 423 -6.41 59.37 26.05
N VAL A 424 -5.28 60.03 25.85
CA VAL A 424 -3.91 59.54 26.08
C VAL A 424 -3.56 59.60 27.57
N THR A 425 -3.10 58.49 28.17
CA THR A 425 -1.90 58.44 29.04
C THR A 425 -1.61 57.03 29.55
N ALA A 426 -0.44 56.51 29.16
CA ALA A 426 0.41 55.49 29.81
C ALA A 426 0.83 54.38 28.82
N PRO A 427 2.13 54.17 28.54
CA PRO A 427 2.58 53.00 27.79
C PRO A 427 2.64 51.78 28.73
N PRO A 428 2.01 50.64 28.40
CA PRO A 428 2.38 49.36 29.00
C PRO A 428 3.72 48.91 28.41
N GLN A 429 4.49 48.26 29.28
CA GLN A 429 5.85 47.82 29.05
C GLN A 429 5.92 46.69 28.01
N ASP A 430 6.95 46.74 27.17
CA ASP A 430 7.40 45.66 26.29
C ASP A 430 7.77 44.43 27.13
N ASP A 431 6.89 43.44 27.21
CA ASP A 431 7.29 42.07 27.54
C ASP A 431 7.89 41.45 26.26
N LYS A 432 9.20 41.60 26.14
CA LYS A 432 10.01 40.90 25.14
C LYS A 432 9.95 39.39 25.40
N GLY A 433 9.13 38.71 24.60
CA GLY A 433 9.21 37.26 24.41
C GLY A 433 10.62 36.84 23.96
N THR A 434 11.11 35.80 24.61
CA THR A 434 12.40 35.13 24.45
C THR A 434 12.74 34.81 22.99
N PRO A 435 13.98 35.05 22.49
CA PRO A 435 14.34 34.76 21.11
C PRO A 435 14.45 33.26 20.83
N ALA A 436 13.83 32.81 19.73
CA ALA A 436 14.05 31.49 19.15
C ALA A 436 15.52 31.35 18.71
N ALA A 437 16.12 30.20 19.03
CA ALA A 437 17.54 29.94 18.89
C ALA A 437 18.04 30.10 17.45
N ALA A 438 19.01 31.00 17.25
CA ALA A 438 19.77 31.11 16.01
C ALA A 438 20.47 29.77 15.70
N ARG A 439 20.31 29.27 14.46
CA ARG A 439 21.02 28.08 13.98
C ARG A 439 22.28 28.50 13.23
N ALA A 440 23.37 27.76 13.43
CA ALA A 440 24.62 28.01 12.72
C ALA A 440 24.50 27.59 11.25
N CYS A 441 24.89 28.48 10.33
CA CYS A 441 24.92 28.18 8.91
C CYS A 441 26.07 27.19 8.61
N PRO A 442 25.79 26.04 7.96
CA PRO A 442 26.81 25.04 7.66
C PRO A 442 27.92 25.52 6.72
N HIS A 443 27.70 26.61 5.99
CA HIS A 443 28.62 27.09 4.95
C HIS A 443 29.61 28.15 5.46
N CYS A 444 29.20 29.06 6.34
CA CYS A 444 30.06 30.14 6.83
C CYS A 444 30.35 30.07 8.33
N GLY A 445 29.67 29.18 9.08
CA GLY A 445 29.85 29.04 10.53
C GLY A 445 29.26 30.19 11.36
N GLY A 446 28.60 31.17 10.74
CA GLY A 446 27.89 32.26 11.41
C GLY A 446 26.51 31.85 11.91
N PHE A 447 26.04 32.52 12.97
CA PHE A 447 24.66 32.40 13.45
C PHE A 447 23.80 33.47 12.76
N HIS A 448 22.86 33.03 11.92
CA HIS A 448 21.92 33.94 11.24
C HIS A 448 20.54 33.82 11.88
N ALA A 449 19.88 34.96 12.06
CA ALA A 449 18.50 34.99 12.51
C ALA A 449 17.60 34.44 11.39
N THR A 450 16.75 33.47 11.69
CA THR A 450 15.67 33.07 10.77
C THR A 450 14.55 34.09 10.87
N ALA A 451 14.07 34.58 9.71
CA ALA A 451 13.03 35.61 9.59
C ALA A 451 11.82 35.35 10.50
N ARG A 452 11.30 36.42 11.08
CA ARG A 452 10.07 36.40 11.87
C ARG A 452 8.87 36.38 10.93
N ALA A 453 7.78 35.74 11.35
CA ALA A 453 6.51 35.74 10.59
C ALA A 453 5.86 37.13 10.44
N ASP A 454 6.39 38.16 11.11
CA ASP A 454 5.86 39.54 11.13
C ASP A 454 6.84 40.58 10.51
N GLU A 455 7.87 40.16 9.77
CA GLU A 455 8.79 41.10 9.11
C GLU A 455 8.21 41.64 7.79
N GLU A 456 8.35 42.96 7.56
CA GLU A 456 8.01 43.61 6.29
C GLU A 456 8.81 42.95 5.15
N PRO A 457 8.23 42.76 3.95
CA PRO A 457 8.88 42.08 2.83
C PRO A 457 10.24 42.73 2.54
N ASP A 458 11.28 41.91 2.49
CA ASP A 458 12.64 42.37 2.29
C ASP A 458 12.95 42.64 0.81
N GLU A 459 14.16 43.12 0.51
CA GLU A 459 14.56 43.44 -0.87
C GLU A 459 14.58 42.19 -1.79
N LEU A 460 14.71 40.97 -1.22
CA LEU A 460 14.57 39.73 -1.98
C LEU A 460 13.10 39.39 -2.26
N ASP A 461 12.21 39.62 -1.30
CA ASP A 461 10.76 39.45 -1.49
C ASP A 461 10.23 40.40 -2.56
N ALA A 462 10.72 41.65 -2.59
CA ALA A 462 10.40 42.63 -3.62
C ALA A 462 10.92 42.20 -5.00
N LEU A 463 12.16 41.68 -5.08
CA LEU A 463 12.75 41.16 -6.32
C LEU A 463 11.97 39.95 -6.85
N LEU A 464 11.51 39.07 -5.96
CA LEU A 464 10.69 37.91 -6.33
C LEU A 464 9.31 38.35 -6.86
N GLY A 465 8.68 39.35 -6.23
CA GLY A 465 7.44 39.94 -6.71
C GLY A 465 7.57 40.50 -8.13
N GLU A 466 8.62 41.28 -8.40
CA GLU A 466 8.89 41.86 -9.71
C GLU A 466 9.27 40.80 -10.77
N ALA A 467 9.97 39.75 -10.35
CA ALA A 467 10.29 38.61 -11.21
C ALA A 467 9.03 37.86 -11.65
N LEU A 468 8.05 37.70 -10.76
CA LEU A 468 6.81 37.01 -11.05
C LEU A 468 5.86 37.90 -11.88
N ASP A 469 5.77 39.20 -11.66
CA ASP A 469 4.78 40.04 -12.36
C ASP A 469 4.79 39.98 -13.91
N GLN A 470 5.90 39.57 -14.53
CA GLN A 470 6.04 39.50 -15.98
C GLN A 470 6.30 38.09 -16.53
N TRP A 471 6.14 37.05 -15.69
CA TRP A 471 6.40 35.65 -16.07
C TRP A 471 5.68 35.23 -17.36
N GLY A 472 4.46 35.74 -17.57
CA GLY A 472 3.65 35.46 -18.76
C GLY A 472 4.23 36.04 -20.05
N ALA A 473 4.86 37.21 -19.98
CA ALA A 473 5.51 37.82 -21.15
C ALA A 473 6.82 37.11 -21.51
N ASP A 474 7.55 36.60 -20.51
CA ASP A 474 8.80 35.88 -20.71
C ASP A 474 8.57 34.49 -21.31
N LEU A 475 7.47 33.83 -20.93
CA LEU A 475 7.10 32.52 -21.46
C LEU A 475 6.31 32.60 -22.77
N ALA A 476 5.80 33.76 -23.15
CA ALA A 476 5.00 33.94 -24.37
C ALA A 476 5.69 33.39 -25.64
N PRO A 477 6.98 33.65 -25.92
CA PRO A 477 7.66 33.13 -27.12
C PRO A 477 7.70 31.59 -27.17
N VAL A 478 7.88 30.94 -26.01
CA VAL A 478 7.90 29.48 -25.88
C VAL A 478 6.49 28.91 -26.05
N LEU A 479 5.50 29.55 -25.42
CA LEU A 479 4.10 29.15 -25.49
C LEU A 479 3.51 29.34 -26.89
N ASP A 480 3.87 30.41 -27.59
CA ASP A 480 3.43 30.69 -28.96
C ASP A 480 3.99 29.64 -29.94
N GLN A 481 5.25 29.24 -29.78
CA GLN A 481 5.86 28.16 -30.58
C GLN A 481 5.18 26.81 -30.34
N LEU A 482 4.85 26.49 -29.09
CA LEU A 482 4.10 25.28 -28.75
C LEU A 482 2.68 25.33 -29.34
N GLN A 483 1.96 26.44 -29.18
CA GLN A 483 0.61 26.61 -29.73
C GLN A 483 0.60 26.50 -31.25
N ALA A 484 1.62 27.00 -31.95
CA ALA A 484 1.73 26.88 -33.40
C ALA A 484 1.88 25.42 -33.86
N GLU A 485 2.68 24.60 -33.17
CA GLU A 485 2.83 23.17 -33.51
C GLU A 485 1.57 22.37 -33.14
N PHE A 486 0.87 22.74 -32.06
CA PHE A 486 -0.44 22.16 -31.73
C PHE A 486 -1.51 22.49 -32.78
N ALA A 487 -1.55 23.73 -33.28
CA ALA A 487 -2.49 24.15 -34.31
C ALA A 487 -2.19 23.51 -35.68
N ALA A 488 -0.92 23.21 -35.97
CA ALA A 488 -0.47 22.62 -37.22
C ALA A 488 -0.54 21.08 -37.26
N ALA A 489 -0.75 20.43 -36.11
CA ALA A 489 -0.81 18.97 -36.02
C ALA A 489 -2.15 18.40 -36.51
N SER A 490 -2.07 17.37 -37.34
CA SER A 490 -3.24 16.68 -37.93
C SER A 490 -3.62 15.40 -37.18
N SER A 491 -2.74 14.91 -36.30
CA SER A 491 -2.93 13.71 -35.49
C SER A 491 -1.98 13.70 -34.29
N TYR A 492 -2.25 12.82 -33.32
CA TYR A 492 -1.39 12.65 -32.15
C TYR A 492 0.04 12.21 -32.51
N ALA A 493 0.18 11.32 -33.50
CA ALA A 493 1.50 10.86 -33.95
C ALA A 493 2.31 11.99 -34.63
N ASP A 494 1.63 12.82 -35.43
CA ASP A 494 2.22 14.01 -36.09
C ASP A 494 2.66 15.06 -35.05
N LEU A 495 1.83 15.32 -34.03
CA LEU A 495 2.16 16.22 -32.93
C LEU A 495 3.42 15.75 -32.17
N ARG A 496 3.53 14.46 -31.87
CA ARG A 496 4.69 13.91 -31.15
C ARG A 496 5.99 14.14 -31.93
N THR A 497 6.00 13.86 -33.24
CA THR A 497 7.17 14.09 -34.09
C THR A 497 7.53 15.58 -34.20
N ARG A 498 6.52 16.46 -34.21
CA ARG A 498 6.73 17.93 -34.22
C ARG A 498 7.33 18.44 -32.91
N LEU A 499 6.85 17.95 -31.76
CA LEU A 499 7.39 18.29 -30.44
C LEU A 499 8.81 17.77 -30.23
N GLU A 500 9.12 16.56 -30.70
CA GLU A 500 10.48 16.00 -30.68
C GLU A 500 11.46 16.90 -31.46
N ARG A 501 11.04 17.47 -32.61
CA ARG A 501 11.85 18.44 -33.38
C ARG A 501 11.96 19.80 -32.67
N LEU A 502 10.86 20.30 -32.09
CA LEU A 502 10.82 21.61 -31.44
C LEU A 502 11.75 21.67 -30.23
N SER A 503 11.99 20.55 -29.54
CA SER A 503 12.86 20.49 -28.36
C SER A 503 14.28 21.04 -28.56
N GLY A 504 14.79 21.06 -29.80
CA GLY A 504 16.10 21.63 -30.14
C GLY A 504 16.10 23.12 -30.53
N ASP A 505 14.95 23.68 -30.90
CA ASP A 505 14.82 25.02 -31.50
C ASP A 505 13.97 26.00 -30.65
N LEU A 506 13.64 25.62 -29.41
CA LEU A 506 12.88 26.46 -28.48
C LEU A 506 13.60 27.79 -28.22
N ASP A 507 12.91 28.91 -28.43
CA ASP A 507 13.45 30.24 -28.14
C ASP A 507 13.39 30.54 -26.63
N VAL A 508 14.33 29.96 -25.89
CA VAL A 508 14.53 30.19 -24.46
C VAL A 508 15.38 31.44 -24.15
N GLY A 509 15.79 32.19 -25.18
CA GLY A 509 16.69 33.33 -25.05
C GLY A 509 16.19 34.43 -24.11
N PRO A 510 14.91 34.84 -24.18
CA PRO A 510 14.34 35.85 -23.28
C PRO A 510 14.35 35.42 -21.81
N ILE A 511 13.94 34.17 -21.54
CA ILE A 511 13.89 33.60 -20.18
C ILE A 511 15.30 33.44 -19.60
N ALA A 512 16.24 32.94 -20.41
CA ALA A 512 17.62 32.72 -19.97
C ALA A 512 18.31 34.04 -19.58
N ARG A 513 18.07 35.13 -20.33
CA ARG A 513 18.63 36.46 -19.99
C ARG A 513 18.04 37.01 -18.69
N ARG A 514 16.73 36.91 -18.52
CA ARG A 514 16.07 37.41 -17.31
C ARG A 514 16.48 36.65 -16.06
N LEU A 515 16.57 35.32 -16.15
CA LEU A 515 17.09 34.49 -15.06
C LEU A 515 18.54 34.83 -14.71
N ALA A 516 19.38 35.15 -15.71
CA ALA A 516 20.74 35.58 -15.48
C ALA A 516 20.80 36.94 -14.75
N ASP A 517 19.97 37.91 -15.14
CA ASP A 517 19.89 39.22 -14.52
C ASP A 517 19.38 39.14 -13.07
N LEU A 518 18.30 38.40 -12.83
CA LEU A 518 17.75 38.19 -11.48
C LEU A 518 18.72 37.44 -10.55
N ALA A 519 19.40 36.41 -11.07
CA ALA A 519 20.41 35.70 -10.29
C ALA A 519 21.62 36.59 -9.96
N MET A 520 21.99 37.51 -10.85
CA MET A 520 23.06 38.48 -10.60
C MET A 520 22.65 39.52 -9.54
N ILE A 521 21.41 40.03 -9.58
CA ILE A 521 20.87 40.96 -8.58
C ILE A 521 20.74 40.29 -7.21
N ALA A 522 20.15 39.09 -7.15
CA ALA A 522 20.01 38.32 -5.91
C ALA A 522 21.37 38.01 -5.26
N ARG A 523 22.39 37.73 -6.07
CA ARG A 523 23.77 37.55 -5.58
C ARG A 523 24.37 38.84 -5.02
N GLY A 524 24.12 39.98 -5.67
CA GLY A 524 24.54 41.30 -5.18
C GLY A 524 23.88 41.68 -3.85
N LEU A 525 22.58 41.36 -3.70
CA LEU A 525 21.84 41.57 -2.44
C LEU A 525 22.37 40.67 -1.32
N GLY A 526 22.68 39.40 -1.63
CA GLY A 526 23.25 38.45 -0.67
C GLY A 526 24.69 38.79 -0.22
N ASP A 527 25.48 39.48 -1.05
CA ASP A 527 26.83 39.93 -0.71
C ASP A 527 26.85 41.27 0.07
N ALA A 528 25.74 42.02 0.08
CA ALA A 528 25.59 43.31 0.77
C ALA A 528 24.96 43.21 2.17
N GLY A 529 24.35 42.06 2.50
CA GLY A 529 23.64 41.78 3.76
C GLY A 529 24.48 41.22 4.90
#